data_AF-A0A1M5YW13-F1
#
_entry.id   AF-A0A1M5YW13-F1
#
_cell.length_a   1.000
_cell.length_b   1.000
_cell.length_c   1.000
_cell.angle_alpha   90.00
_cell.angle_beta   90.00
_cell.angle_gamma   90.00
#
_symmetry.space_group_name_H-M   'P 1'
#
loop_
_entity.id
_entity.type
_entity.pdbx_description
1 polymer ?
#
loop_
_entity_poly.entity_id
_entity_poly.type
_entity_poly.pdbx_seq_one_letter_code
_entity_poly.pdbx_strand_id
1 'polypeptide(L)'
;MNHISRKDINLGLIFVILFSISIVGGFIKWPLFIFAGVFLFSYIVLDRKRLRCPNCGAYENLDRLIYAKNHVHHCRRCGERIKIL
;
A
#
# COMPACT_ATOMS: atom_id res chain seq x y z
N MET A 1 3.68 1.49 -19.72
CA MET A 1 2.84 0.30 -19.50
C MET A 1 2.20 0.40 -18.14
N ASN A 2 0.88 0.63 -18.08
CA ASN A 2 0.14 0.96 -16.86
C ASN A 2 -0.13 -0.31 -16.02
N HIS A 3 0.82 -0.70 -15.16
CA HIS A 3 0.70 -1.85 -14.27
C HIS A 3 1.21 -1.54 -12.87
N ILE A 4 0.69 -2.26 -11.88
CA ILE A 4 1.14 -2.19 -10.49
C ILE A 4 2.04 -3.40 -10.24
N SER A 5 3.20 -3.22 -9.63
CA SER A 5 4.06 -4.35 -9.31
C SER A 5 3.57 -5.08 -8.06
N ARG A 6 3.57 -6.41 -8.13
CA ARG A 6 3.31 -7.29 -6.98
C ARG A 6 4.27 -7.01 -5.82
N LYS A 7 5.49 -6.58 -6.12
CA LYS A 7 6.50 -6.18 -5.14
C LYS A 7 6.09 -4.94 -4.37
N ASP A 8 5.52 -3.93 -5.04
CA ASP A 8 5.07 -2.69 -4.40
C ASP A 8 3.89 -2.95 -3.44
N ILE A 9 2.98 -3.86 -3.81
CA ILE A 9 1.86 -4.27 -2.95
C ILE A 9 2.40 -4.96 -1.68
N ASN A 10 3.31 -5.92 -1.84
CA ASN A 10 3.94 -6.59 -0.70
C ASN A 10 4.73 -5.59 0.18
N LEU A 11 5.41 -4.61 -0.42
CA LEU A 11 6.13 -3.57 0.31
C LEU A 11 5.18 -2.70 1.15
N GLY A 12 4.02 -2.33 0.58
CA GLY A 12 2.96 -1.62 1.30
C GLY A 12 2.46 -2.43 2.50
N LEU A 13 2.24 -3.73 2.32
CA LEU A 13 1.83 -4.64 3.39
C LEU A 13 2.89 -4.72 4.50
N ILE A 14 4.17 -4.85 4.14
CA ILE A 14 5.28 -4.83 5.11
C ILE A 14 5.29 -3.53 5.91
N PHE A 15 5.10 -2.37 5.27
CA PHE A 15 5.05 -1.10 5.98
C PHE A 15 3.88 -1.01 6.97
N VAL A 16 2.69 -1.51 6.60
CA VAL A 16 1.53 -1.56 7.51
C VAL A 16 1.81 -2.47 8.72
N ILE A 17 2.46 -3.61 8.52
CA ILE A 17 2.85 -4.51 9.61
C ILE A 17 3.88 -3.84 10.53
N LEU A 18 4.96 -3.28 9.95
CA LEU A 18 6.01 -2.62 10.71
C LEU A 18 5.49 -1.41 11.49
N PHE A 19 4.58 -0.65 10.89
CA PHE A 19 3.87 0.44 11.55
C PHE A 19 3.08 -0.06 12.76
N SER A 20 2.29 -1.13 12.58
CA SER A 20 1.48 -1.70 13.66
C SER A 20 2.36 -2.19 14.83
N ILE A 21 3.45 -2.90 14.53
CA ILE A 21 4.42 -3.36 15.54
C ILE A 21 5.07 -2.16 16.25
N SER A 22 5.42 -1.11 15.49
CA SER A 22 6.05 0.09 16.06
C SER A 22 5.11 0.88 16.95
N ILE A 23 3.80 0.93 16.65
CA ILE A 23 2.80 1.52 17.54
C ILE A 23 2.70 0.73 18.84
N VAL A 24 2.54 -0.60 18.76
CA VAL A 24 2.42 -1.45 19.96
C VAL A 24 3.69 -1.36 20.81
N GLY A 25 4.86 -1.38 20.18
CA GLY A 25 6.14 -1.17 20.85
C GLY A 25 6.31 0.25 21.41
N GLY A 26 5.73 1.25 20.76
CA GLY A 26 5.71 2.65 21.20
C GLY A 26 5.15 2.85 22.61
N PHE A 27 4.10 2.09 22.96
CA PHE A 27 3.56 2.09 24.31
C PHE A 27 4.55 1.61 25.38
N ILE A 28 5.53 0.78 25.00
CA ILE A 28 6.58 0.28 25.90
C ILE A 28 7.82 1.20 25.86
N LYS A 29 8.22 1.65 24.67
CA LYS A 29 9.38 2.51 24.42
C LYS A 29 8.98 3.66 23.50
N TRP A 30 8.84 4.85 24.09
CA TRP A 30 8.50 6.10 23.40
C TRP A 30 9.24 6.36 22.06
N PRO A 31 10.55 6.07 21.92
CA PRO A 31 11.26 6.26 20.65
C PRO A 31 10.68 5.48 19.46
N LEU A 32 9.96 4.38 19.71
CA LEU A 32 9.34 3.58 18.64
C LEU A 32 8.19 4.31 17.93
N PHE A 33 7.61 5.35 18.53
CA PHE A 33 6.66 6.22 17.85
C PHE A 33 7.29 7.00 16.68
N ILE A 34 8.59 7.33 16.77
CA ILE A 34 9.30 7.99 15.66
C ILE A 34 9.37 7.05 14.46
N PHE A 35 9.70 5.77 14.70
CA PHE A 35 9.71 4.76 13.65
C PHE A 35 8.32 4.52 13.07
N ALA A 36 7.26 4.54 13.89
CA ALA A 36 5.89 4.48 13.40
C ALA A 36 5.59 5.64 12.43
N GLY A 37 5.97 6.87 12.78
CA GLY A 37 5.84 8.04 11.90
C GLY A 37 6.57 7.86 10.56
N VAL A 38 7.79 7.34 10.59
CA VAL A 38 8.59 7.06 9.37
C VAL A 38 7.91 6.00 8.49
N PHE A 39 7.45 4.88 9.06
CA PHE A 39 6.78 3.83 8.31
C PHE A 39 5.45 4.29 7.70
N LEU A 40 4.71 5.13 8.42
CA LEU A 40 3.47 5.72 7.89
C LEU A 40 3.77 6.68 6.73
N PHE A 41 4.80 7.52 6.87
CA PHE A 41 5.21 8.42 5.80
C PHE A 41 5.69 7.66 4.56
N SER A 42 6.52 6.63 4.72
CA SER A 42 6.98 5.80 3.60
C SER A 42 5.82 5.07 2.92
N TYR A 43 4.84 4.59 3.69
CA TYR A 43 3.62 4.01 3.15
C TYR A 43 2.82 5.03 2.32
N ILE A 44 2.62 6.25 2.80
CA ILE A 44 1.89 7.31 2.06
C ILE A 44 2.61 7.64 0.73
N VAL A 45 3.94 7.73 0.75
CA VAL A 45 4.72 8.01 -0.47
C VAL A 45 4.59 6.85 -1.46
N LEU A 46 4.67 5.61 -0.98
CA LEU A 46 4.47 4.42 -1.82
C LEU A 46 3.06 4.38 -2.41
N ASP A 47 2.05 4.65 -1.58
CA ASP A 47 0.65 4.68 -2.00
C ASP A 47 0.43 5.67 -3.14
N ARG A 48 0.88 6.92 -2.94
CA ARG A 48 0.71 7.97 -3.95
C ARG A 48 1.45 7.69 -5.25
N LYS A 49 2.59 7.01 -5.21
CA LYS A 49 3.46 6.81 -6.39
C LYS A 49 3.23 5.48 -7.12
N ARG A 50 2.86 4.41 -6.40
CA ARG A 50 2.93 3.03 -6.92
C ARG A 50 1.63 2.23 -6.79
N LEU A 51 0.76 2.55 -5.81
CA LEU A 51 -0.45 1.76 -5.52
C LEU A 51 -1.73 2.34 -6.13
N ARG A 52 -1.66 3.53 -6.74
CA ARG A 52 -2.80 4.13 -7.44
C ARG A 52 -3.07 3.45 -8.77
N CYS A 53 -4.32 3.54 -9.22
CA CYS A 53 -4.69 3.07 -10.54
C CYS A 53 -3.77 3.71 -11.60
N PRO A 54 -3.06 2.93 -12.41
CA PRO A 54 -2.07 3.47 -13.32
C PRO A 54 -2.69 4.19 -14.52
N ASN A 55 -4.02 4.11 -14.70
CA ASN A 55 -4.71 4.83 -15.76
C ASN A 55 -5.39 6.13 -15.27
N CYS A 56 -6.16 6.07 -14.18
CA CYS A 56 -6.89 7.25 -13.68
C CYS A 56 -6.27 7.91 -12.44
N GLY A 57 -5.22 7.33 -11.86
CA GLY A 57 -4.60 7.82 -10.63
C GLY A 57 -5.50 7.73 -9.38
N ALA A 58 -6.65 7.06 -9.48
CA ALA A 58 -7.55 6.89 -8.36
C ALA A 58 -6.91 6.05 -7.26
N TYR A 59 -7.25 6.39 -6.03
CA TYR A 59 -6.89 5.62 -4.85
C TYR A 59 -7.60 4.26 -4.86
N GLU A 60 -6.87 3.21 -4.55
CA GLU A 60 -7.39 1.85 -4.43
C GLU A 60 -6.86 1.25 -3.12
N ASN A 61 -7.72 0.65 -2.31
CA ASN A 61 -7.31 0.10 -1.01
C ASN A 61 -6.28 -1.02 -1.18
N LEU A 62 -5.30 -1.08 -0.27
CA LEU A 62 -4.27 -2.12 -0.28
C LEU A 62 -4.88 -3.53 -0.23
N ASP A 63 -5.90 -3.77 0.59
CA ASP A 63 -6.63 -5.05 0.65
C ASP A 63 -7.21 -5.46 -0.72
N ARG A 64 -7.72 -4.49 -1.49
CA ARG A 64 -8.27 -4.76 -2.82
C ARG A 64 -7.16 -5.04 -3.83
N LEU A 65 -6.02 -4.37 -3.72
CA LEU A 65 -4.83 -4.66 -4.52
C LEU A 65 -4.27 -6.05 -4.21
N ILE A 66 -4.25 -6.45 -2.93
CA ILE A 66 -3.88 -7.79 -2.51
C ILE A 66 -4.84 -8.83 -3.09
N TYR A 67 -6.15 -8.57 -3.09
CA TYR A 67 -7.13 -9.47 -3.70
C TYR A 67 -6.96 -9.55 -5.24
N ALA A 68 -6.72 -8.41 -5.88
CA ALA A 68 -6.46 -8.30 -7.32
C ALA A 68 -5.20 -9.05 -7.78
N LYS A 69 -4.31 -9.39 -6.86
CA LYS A 69 -3.08 -10.17 -7.11
C LYS A 69 -3.36 -11.58 -7.65
N ASN A 70 -4.51 -12.15 -7.29
CA ASN A 70 -4.93 -13.51 -7.67
C ASN A 70 -6.24 -13.52 -8.48
N HIS A 71 -6.93 -12.38 -8.58
CA HIS A 71 -8.23 -12.27 -9.25
C HIS A 71 -8.27 -11.10 -10.22
N VAL A 72 -9.10 -11.22 -11.26
CA VAL A 72 -9.34 -10.11 -12.19
C VAL A 72 -10.08 -9.00 -11.46
N HIS A 73 -9.44 -7.84 -11.33
CA HIS A 73 -10.01 -6.70 -10.62
C HIS A 73 -10.06 -5.47 -11.52
N HIS A 74 -11.17 -4.74 -11.44
CA HIS A 74 -11.37 -3.47 -12.14
C HIS A 74 -11.29 -2.32 -11.15
N CYS A 75 -10.76 -1.18 -11.61
CA CYS A 75 -10.74 0.05 -10.84
C CYS A 75 -12.16 0.58 -10.65
N ARG A 76 -12.50 1.02 -9.44
CA ARG A 76 -13.84 1.56 -9.13
C ARG A 76 -14.17 2.84 -9.89
N ARG A 77 -13.17 3.61 -10.32
CA ARG A 77 -13.39 4.94 -10.89
C ARG A 77 -13.40 4.95 -12.41
N CYS A 78 -12.42 4.33 -13.05
CA CYS A 78 -12.36 4.26 -14.52
C CYS A 78 -12.92 2.95 -15.11
N GLY A 79 -13.24 1.96 -14.28
CA GLY A 79 -13.73 0.65 -14.74
C GLY A 79 -12.66 -0.22 -15.42
N GLU A 80 -11.44 0.29 -15.63
CA GLU A 80 -10.39 -0.48 -16.29
C GLU A 80 -9.80 -1.57 -15.41
N ARG A 81 -9.35 -2.63 -16.08
CA ARG A 81 -8.69 -3.77 -15.43
C ARG A 81 -7.33 -3.36 -14.87
N ILE A 82 -7.15 -3.57 -13.57
CA ILE A 82 -5.87 -3.39 -12.90
C ILE A 82 -5.00 -4.58 -13.25
N LYS A 83 -3.91 -4.33 -13.99
CA LYS A 83 -2.89 -5.35 -14.29
C LYS A 83 -1.85 -5.34 -13.17
N ILE A 84 -1.73 -6.45 -12.46
CA ILE A 84 -0.68 -6.68 -11.46
C ILE A 84 0.35 -7.63 -12.06
N LEU A 85 1.62 -7.22 -12.03
CA LEU A 85 2.78 -7.96 -12.57
C LEU A 85 3.79 -8.25 -11.46
#